data_AF-A0A531JB95-F1
#
_entry.id   AF-A0A531JB95-F1
#
_cell.length_a   1.000
_cell.length_b   1.000
_cell.length_c   1.000
_cell.angle_alpha   90.00
_cell.angle_beta   90.00
_cell.angle_gamma   90.00
#
_symmetry.space_group_name_H-M   'P 1'
#
loop_
_entity.id
_entity.type
_entity.pdbx_description
1 polymer ?
#
loop_
_entity_poly.entity_id
_entity_poly.type
_entity_poly.pdbx_seq_one_letter_code
_entity_poly.pdbx_strand_id
1 'polypeptide(L)' 'LEINRDGVRRSAYELLAYPGVDVAWLARIAPQFGGIDSKTAERLDTEAKYSVYLDRQQADVTQIRHEESRLI' A
#
# COMPACT_ATOMS: atom_id res chain seq x y z
N LEU A 1 3.94 -6.14 13.38
CA LEU A 1 3.29 -5.19 12.47
C LEU A 1 2.62 -4.10 13.30
N GLU A 2 3.24 -2.93 13.35
CA GLU A 2 2.60 -1.71 13.85
C GLU A 2 1.74 -1.13 12.73
N ILE A 3 0.58 -1.73 12.52
CA ILE A 3 -0.43 -1.22 11.59
C ILE A 3 -1.70 -0.90 12.40
N ASN A 4 -2.29 0.27 12.15
CA ASN A 4 -3.55 0.64 12.77
C ASN A 4 -4.63 -0.35 12.35
N ARG A 5 -5.25 -1.01 13.33
CA ARG A 5 -6.36 -1.97 13.12
C ARG A 5 -7.70 -1.24 13.08
N ASP A 6 -7.73 -0.17 12.31
CA ASP A 6 -8.84 0.77 12.13
C ASP A 6 -9.89 0.28 11.12
N GLY A 7 -9.68 -0.90 10.51
CA GLY A 7 -10.56 -1.45 9.48
C GLY A 7 -10.41 -0.79 8.11
N VAL A 8 -9.43 0.12 7.94
CA VAL A 8 -9.15 0.76 6.65
C VAL A 8 -8.58 -0.27 5.69
N ARG A 9 -9.18 -0.37 4.50
CA ARG A 9 -8.65 -1.18 3.40
C ARG A 9 -7.38 -0.52 2.88
N ARG A 10 -6.28 -1.28 2.88
CA ARG A 10 -4.98 -0.88 2.34
C ARG A 10 -4.57 -1.87 1.27
N SER A 11 -4.04 -1.36 0.18
CA SER A 11 -3.41 -2.13 -0.89
C SER A 11 -2.12 -2.78 -0.41
N ALA A 12 -1.68 -3.83 -1.12
CA ALA A 12 -0.40 -4.48 -0.84
C ALA A 12 0.79 -3.49 -0.92
N TYR A 13 0.71 -2.51 -1.83
CA TYR A 13 1.74 -1.48 -1.97
C TYR A 13 1.80 -0.54 -0.77
N GLU A 14 0.66 -0.10 -0.25
CA GLU A 14 0.61 0.68 1.00
C GLU A 14 1.15 -0.11 2.20
N LEU A 15 0.94 -1.43 2.22
CA LEU A 15 1.49 -2.29 3.26
C LEU A 15 3.02 -2.36 3.24
N LEU A 16 3.65 -2.33 2.05
CA LEU A 16 5.12 -2.32 1.92
C LEU A 16 5.79 -1.09 2.55
N ALA A 17 5.05 -0.02 2.77
CA ALA A 17 5.58 1.16 3.42
C ALA A 17 5.67 1.03 4.95
N TYR A 18 5.06 -0.02 5.53
CA TYR A 18 5.13 -0.26 6.97
C TYR A 18 6.45 -0.95 7.35
N PRO A 19 7.02 -0.60 8.51
CA PRO A 19 8.23 -1.25 9.00
C PRO A 19 7.99 -2.75 9.22
N GLY A 20 8.92 -3.57 8.71
CA GLY A 20 8.84 -5.04 8.81
C GLY A 20 7.87 -5.69 7.82
N VAL A 21 7.42 -4.95 6.79
CA VAL A 21 6.69 -5.49 5.65
C VAL A 21 7.58 -5.44 4.42
N ASP A 22 7.69 -6.59 3.75
CA ASP A 22 8.41 -6.77 2.49
C ASP A 22 7.58 -7.65 1.54
N VAL A 23 8.01 -7.78 0.29
CA VAL A 23 7.32 -8.63 -0.71
C VAL A 23 7.26 -10.10 -0.26
N ALA A 24 8.27 -10.59 0.46
CA ALA A 24 8.26 -11.95 1.01
C ALA A 24 7.16 -12.14 2.07
N TRP A 25 6.89 -11.11 2.88
CA TRP A 25 5.79 -11.09 3.82
C TRP A 25 4.45 -11.06 3.10
N LEU A 26 4.31 -10.27 2.03
CA LEU A 26 3.10 -10.27 1.19
C LEU A 26 2.84 -11.65 0.56
N ALA A 27 3.89 -12.38 0.19
CA ALA A 27 3.79 -13.74 -0.34
C ALA A 27 3.16 -14.74 0.64
N ARG A 28 3.20 -14.46 1.95
CA ARG A 28 2.51 -15.28 2.98
C ARG A 28 0.99 -15.07 2.96
N ILE A 29 0.53 -13.91 2.52
CA ILE A 29 -0.90 -13.59 2.40
C ILE A 29 -1.42 -14.06 1.05
N ALA A 30 -0.67 -13.79 0.00
CA ALA A 30 -1.06 -14.07 -1.36
C ALA A 30 0.15 -14.63 -2.15
N PRO A 31 0.15 -15.93 -2.50
CA PRO A 31 1.34 -16.61 -3.03
C PRO A 31 1.83 -16.02 -4.37
N GLN A 32 1.01 -15.27 -5.09
CA GLN A 32 1.41 -14.59 -6.33
C GLN A 32 2.60 -13.63 -6.15
N PHE A 33 2.81 -13.06 -4.96
CA PHE A 33 3.96 -12.19 -4.68
C PHE A 33 5.28 -12.97 -4.62
N GLY A 34 5.24 -14.30 -4.39
CA GLY A 34 6.42 -15.15 -4.38
C GLY A 34 7.06 -15.35 -5.76
N GLY A 35 6.36 -14.97 -6.85
CA GLY A 35 6.89 -14.99 -8.21
C GLY A 35 7.67 -13.72 -8.60
N ILE A 36 7.70 -12.70 -7.75
CA ILE A 36 8.41 -11.45 -8.02
C ILE A 36 9.90 -11.67 -7.81
N ASP A 37 10.72 -11.28 -8.79
CA ASP A 37 12.17 -11.39 -8.68
C ASP A 37 12.73 -10.44 -7.62
N SER A 38 13.89 -10.78 -7.07
CA SER A 38 14.49 -10.04 -5.95
C SER A 38 14.77 -8.57 -6.27
N LYS A 39 15.12 -8.25 -7.52
CA LYS A 39 15.43 -6.87 -7.93
C LYS A 39 14.16 -6.03 -8.02
N THR A 40 13.09 -6.60 -8.56
CA THR A 40 11.77 -5.96 -8.57
C THR A 40 11.22 -5.81 -7.15
N ALA A 41 11.37 -6.83 -6.30
CA ALA A 41 10.94 -6.79 -4.91
C ALA A 41 11.66 -5.69 -4.11
N GLU A 42 12.99 -5.61 -4.22
CA GLU A 42 13.78 -4.55 -3.58
C GLU A 42 13.34 -3.16 -4.04
N ARG A 43 13.12 -2.99 -5.34
CA ARG A 43 12.66 -1.72 -5.90
C ARG A 43 11.27 -1.34 -5.38
N LEU A 44 10.34 -2.29 -5.30
CA LEU A 44 9.00 -2.06 -4.75
C LEU A 44 9.07 -1.65 -3.28
N ASP A 45 9.89 -2.32 -2.48
CA ASP A 45 10.08 -1.98 -1.06
C ASP A 45 10.67 -0.57 -0.91
N THR A 46 11.65 -0.19 -1.74
CA THR A 46 12.22 1.15 -1.76
C THR A 46 11.17 2.18 -2.16
N GLU A 47 10.50 1.99 -3.29
CA GLU A 47 9.52 2.93 -3.83
C GLU A 47 8.33 3.13 -2.86
N ALA A 48 7.81 2.06 -2.26
CA ALA A 48 6.70 2.13 -1.30
C ALA A 48 7.07 2.91 -0.02
N LYS A 49 8.29 2.74 0.49
CA LYS A 49 8.78 3.51 1.65
C LYS A 49 8.84 5.01 1.34
N TYR A 50 9.17 5.38 0.10
CA TYR A 50 9.15 6.77 -0.34
C TYR A 50 7.74 7.25 -0.75
N SER A 51 6.84 6.37 -1.17
CA SER A 51 5.48 6.76 -1.59
C SER A 51 4.64 7.31 -0.45
N VAL A 52 4.86 6.89 0.80
CA VAL A 52 4.19 7.47 1.98
C VAL A 52 4.47 8.96 2.16
N TYR A 53 5.62 9.44 1.67
CA TYR A 53 5.91 10.87 1.66
C TYR A 53 5.16 11.62 0.53
N LEU A 54 4.74 10.92 -0.53
CA LEU A 54 4.01 11.47 -1.68
C LEU A 54 2.48 11.39 -1.49
N ASP A 55 1.97 10.34 -0.85
CA ASP A 55 0.53 10.07 -0.71
C ASP A 55 -0.21 10.98 0.28
N ARG A 56 0.50 11.83 1.04
CA ARG A 56 -0.15 12.93 1.77
C ARG A 56 -0.96 13.86 0.86
N GLN A 57 -0.72 13.86 -0.45
CA GLN A 57 -1.46 14.67 -1.42
C GLN A 57 -2.63 13.94 -2.09
N GLN A 58 -2.70 12.60 -2.04
CA GLN A 58 -3.67 11.83 -2.82
C GLN A 58 -4.91 11.41 -2.03
N ALA A 59 -4.84 11.40 -0.69
CA ALA A 59 -5.97 11.11 0.19
C ALA A 59 -7.16 12.07 -0.02
N ASP A 60 -6.89 13.33 -0.43
CA ASP A 60 -7.92 14.33 -0.73
C ASP A 60 -8.74 13.97 -1.98
N VAL A 61 -8.12 13.31 -2.98
CA VAL A 61 -8.78 13.00 -4.27
C VAL A 61 -9.84 11.91 -4.13
N THR A 62 -9.69 10.99 -3.17
CA THR A 62 -10.68 9.92 -2.96
C THR A 62 -11.87 10.41 -2.15
N GLN A 63 -11.69 11.38 -1.23
CA GLN A 63 -12.83 12.02 -0.54
C GLN A 63 -13.70 12.83 -1.50
N ILE A 64 -13.09 13.58 -2.43
CA ILE A 64 -13.84 14.38 -3.42
C ILE A 64 -14.72 13.49 -4.32
N ARG A 65 -14.22 12.32 -4.75
CA ARG A 65 -15.01 11.38 -5.58
C ARG A 65 -16.22 10.77 -4.85
N HIS A 66 -16.14 10.64 -3.53
CA HIS A 66 -17.25 10.15 -2.72
C HIS A 66 -18.33 11.22 -2.47
N GLU A 67 -18.00 12.51 -2.51
CA GLU A 67 -18.98 13.60 -2.41
C GLU A 67 -19.72 13.86 -3.73
N GLU A 68 -19.05 13.76 -4.88
CA GLU A 68 -19.72 13.95 -6.19
C GLU A 68 -20.76 12.87 -6.52
N SER A 69 -20.60 11.65 -5.99
CA SER A 69 -21.54 10.55 -6.19
C SER A 69 -22.77 10.60 -5.27
N ARG A 70 -22.86 11.61 -4.39
CA ARG A 70 -23.96 11.79 -3.43
C ARG A 70 -24.94 12.92 -3.79
N LEU A 71 -24.78 13.54 -4.96
CA LEU A 71 -25.57 14.68 -5.44
C LEU A 71 -26.62 14.32 -6.53
N ILE A 72 -27.01 13.04 -6.66
CA ILE A 72 -28.10 12.63 -7.56
C ILE A 72 -29.24 12.04 -6.75
#